data_AF-A0A6A4KTJ7-F1
#
_entry.id   AF-A0A6A4KTJ7-F1
#
_cell.length_a   1.000
_cell.length_b   1.000
_cell.length_c   1.000
_cell.angle_alpha   90.00
_cell.angle_beta   90.00
_cell.angle_gamma   90.00
#
_symmetry.space_group_name_H-M   'P 1'
#
loop_
_entity.id
_entity.type
_entity.pdbx_description
1 polymer ?
#
loop_
_entity_poly.entity_id
_entity_poly.type
_entity_poly.pdbx_seq_one_letter_code
_entity_poly.pdbx_strand_id
1 'polypeptide(L)'
;MDKLVVIVVLVILGIGLAHGATTTSLCTQTPYPELCNSLVVTKPNLATTHETQFELRELALQTTLDKAERAHGLVAAMDVTSFDQRAKLAWADCMELYEDAVDKLNRSLGSTDQSSAQTWLSAAMTNQQTCRNGFIDYNLSSKLNSFPVVLSDFSKMLSNSLAINKAAAPSMTALSSTKKTRSRRLLSDAFPEWVSAGDRKLLQVSGGAPAADVVVAQDGSGNYKTISEAVAASKNSGGKRFVIHVKAGVYKENVVIKRSMKNLMLVGDGIGATIVTGNKNAQDGSTTFASATFAVSGDGFIARGMTFENTAGPQKHQAVALRSGSDLSVFYSCSFVGYQDTLYVYSQRQFYRDCDIYGTVDIIFGNAASILQNCNIYVRRPMGNQFTTITAQGRKDPNQNTGIIIHNSRVTAASDLKSVQGSVKTYLGRPWQQYSRTVFMKTSLDGLIAPAGWLAWSGNFALSTLYYGEYMNTGAGAGTGGRVQWPGYHVITSVTEAGKFSVGSFLAGGSWIPSTGVPFTAGL
;
A
#
# COMPACT_ATOMS: atom_id res chain seq x y z
N MET A 1 -15.50 90.91 -13.84
CA MET A 1 -14.13 91.46 -13.79
C MET A 1 -13.64 91.05 -12.42
N ASP A 2 -12.83 90.01 -12.25
CA ASP A 2 -11.57 89.72 -12.94
C ASP A 2 -11.31 88.22 -13.16
N LYS A 3 -10.49 87.96 -14.16
CA LYS A 3 -10.05 86.64 -14.62
C LYS A 3 -8.96 86.11 -13.70
N LEU A 4 -9.05 84.84 -13.27
CA LEU A 4 -7.88 84.11 -12.76
C LEU A 4 -7.63 82.87 -13.65
N VAL A 5 -6.44 82.87 -14.22
CA VAL A 5 -5.87 81.86 -15.13
C VAL A 5 -5.44 80.65 -14.29
N VAL A 6 -5.95 79.46 -14.61
CA VAL A 6 -5.44 78.20 -14.05
C VAL A 6 -4.50 77.58 -15.08
N ILE A 7 -3.21 77.54 -14.73
CA ILE A 7 -2.14 76.92 -15.48
C ILE A 7 -2.24 75.39 -15.30
N VAL A 8 -2.33 74.67 -16.42
CA VAL A 8 -2.25 73.20 -16.47
C VAL A 8 -0.80 72.77 -16.31
N VAL A 9 -0.49 72.07 -15.22
CA VAL A 9 0.79 71.36 -15.05
C VAL A 9 0.54 69.88 -15.33
N LEU A 10 0.99 69.41 -16.48
CA LEU A 10 1.04 68.00 -16.84
C LEU A 10 2.22 67.34 -16.12
N VAL A 11 1.92 66.57 -15.05
CA VAL A 11 2.89 65.63 -14.45
C VAL A 11 2.68 64.28 -15.11
N ILE A 12 3.62 63.89 -15.95
CA ILE A 12 3.73 62.54 -16.53
C ILE A 12 4.24 61.62 -15.40
N LEU A 13 3.34 60.89 -14.75
CA LEU A 13 3.69 59.73 -13.93
C LEU A 13 3.66 58.49 -14.83
N GLY A 14 4.85 57.98 -15.15
CA GLY A 14 5.02 56.74 -15.89
C GLY A 14 4.37 55.57 -15.15
N ILE A 15 3.37 54.97 -15.79
CA ILE A 15 2.80 53.69 -15.37
C ILE A 15 3.85 52.62 -15.73
N GLY A 16 4.67 52.26 -14.75
CA GLY A 16 5.41 51.02 -14.79
C GLY A 16 4.41 49.87 -14.77
N LEU A 17 4.15 49.29 -15.93
CA LEU A 17 3.50 47.98 -16.05
C LEU A 17 4.41 46.94 -15.39
N ALA A 18 4.25 46.77 -14.08
CA ALA A 18 4.70 45.58 -13.38
C ALA A 18 3.91 44.41 -13.97
N HIS A 19 4.51 43.74 -14.95
CA HIS A 19 4.08 42.42 -15.40
C HIS A 19 4.28 41.48 -14.21
N GLY A 20 3.25 41.37 -13.37
CA GLY A 20 3.14 40.35 -12.35
C GLY A 20 2.99 39.00 -13.03
N ALA A 21 4.10 38.42 -13.49
CA ALA A 21 4.19 36.99 -13.71
C ALA A 21 4.05 36.34 -12.33
N THR A 22 2.85 35.85 -12.01
CA THR A 22 2.59 35.08 -10.79
C THR A 22 3.25 33.71 -10.98
N THR A 23 4.55 33.63 -10.74
CA THR A 23 5.28 32.37 -10.64
C THR A 23 4.82 31.68 -9.35
N THR A 24 3.84 30.80 -9.45
CA THR A 24 3.42 29.96 -8.32
C THR A 24 4.59 29.06 -7.95
N SER A 25 5.27 29.37 -6.84
CA SER A 25 6.35 28.51 -6.34
C SER A 25 5.78 27.11 -6.07
N LEU A 26 6.53 26.05 -6.36
CA LEU A 26 6.07 24.67 -6.14
C LEU A 26 5.59 24.44 -4.70
N CYS A 27 6.16 25.19 -3.74
CA CYS A 27 5.75 25.22 -2.35
C CYS A 27 4.29 25.64 -2.13
N THR A 28 3.73 26.54 -2.94
CA THR A 28 2.32 26.96 -2.83
C THR A 28 1.33 25.82 -3.06
N GLN A 29 1.74 24.78 -3.78
CA GLN A 29 0.91 23.61 -4.09
C GLN A 29 1.12 22.45 -3.10
N THR A 30 2.01 22.62 -2.12
CA THR A 30 2.25 21.60 -1.09
C THR A 30 1.23 21.72 0.04
N PRO A 31 0.90 20.62 0.76
CA PRO A 31 -0.02 20.67 1.90
C PRO A 31 0.43 21.58 3.06
N TYR A 32 1.74 21.83 3.18
CA TYR A 32 2.31 22.71 4.19
C TYR A 32 3.28 23.74 3.57
N PRO A 33 2.78 24.79 2.90
CA PRO A 33 3.60 25.73 2.14
C PRO A 33 4.69 26.42 2.98
N GLU A 34 4.39 26.78 4.23
CA GLU A 34 5.34 27.45 5.12
C GLU A 34 6.59 26.60 5.40
N LEU A 35 6.41 25.29 5.56
CA LEU A 35 7.53 24.36 5.77
C LEU A 35 8.31 24.12 4.47
N CYS A 36 7.68 24.26 3.31
CA CYS A 36 8.42 24.18 2.04
C CYS A 36 9.20 25.46 1.77
N ASN A 37 8.59 26.63 2.01
CA ASN A 37 9.22 27.93 1.80
C ASN A 37 10.45 28.12 2.70
N SER A 38 10.43 27.61 3.94
CA SER A 38 11.59 27.66 4.83
C SER A 38 12.82 26.92 4.29
N LEU A 39 12.63 25.86 3.49
CA LEU A 39 13.73 25.15 2.80
C LEU A 39 14.35 26.02 1.71
N VAL A 40 13.52 26.71 0.93
CA VAL A 40 13.96 27.58 -0.17
C VAL A 40 14.79 28.76 0.38
N VAL A 41 14.37 29.34 1.50
CA VAL A 41 15.09 30.45 2.15
C VAL A 41 16.50 30.04 2.59
N THR A 42 16.71 28.80 3.01
CA THR A 42 18.04 28.30 3.39
C THR A 42 19.00 28.06 2.23
N LYS A 43 18.52 28.07 0.98
CA LYS A 43 19.35 27.98 -0.24
C LYS A 43 18.84 28.96 -1.32
N PRO A 44 19.21 30.25 -1.26
CA PRO A 44 18.62 31.32 -2.07
C PRO A 44 18.85 31.23 -3.60
N ASN A 45 19.68 30.30 -4.10
CA ASN A 45 19.94 30.12 -5.53
C ASN A 45 18.90 29.23 -6.26
N LEU A 46 17.84 28.77 -5.58
CA LEU A 46 16.81 27.85 -6.11
C LEU A 46 15.74 28.50 -7.02
N ALA A 47 16.00 29.68 -7.57
CA ALA A 47 14.98 30.43 -8.31
C ALA A 47 15.02 30.18 -9.83
N THR A 48 13.97 29.51 -10.32
CA THR A 48 13.35 29.66 -11.66
C THR A 48 13.94 28.94 -12.89
N THR A 49 14.09 27.61 -12.86
CA THR A 49 14.17 26.73 -14.07
C THR A 49 13.68 25.29 -13.80
N HIS A 50 13.57 24.41 -14.81
CA HIS A 50 13.31 22.97 -14.59
C HIS A 50 14.39 22.29 -13.71
N GLU A 51 15.64 22.77 -13.75
CA GLU A 51 16.72 22.32 -12.86
C GLU A 51 16.37 22.61 -11.39
N THR A 52 15.67 23.73 -11.10
CA THR A 52 15.25 24.10 -9.74
C THR A 52 14.17 23.20 -9.14
N GLN A 53 13.37 22.48 -9.95
CA GLN A 53 12.38 21.51 -9.41
C GLN A 53 13.04 20.24 -8.90
N PHE A 54 14.08 19.78 -9.60
CA PHE A 54 14.85 18.62 -9.18
C PHE A 54 15.68 18.96 -7.94
N GLU A 55 16.32 20.12 -7.90
CA GLU A 55 17.06 20.60 -6.72
C GLU A 55 16.14 20.81 -5.50
N LEU A 56 14.94 21.35 -5.69
CA LEU A 56 13.96 21.49 -4.60
C LEU A 56 13.48 20.13 -4.09
N ARG A 57 13.28 19.15 -5.00
CA ARG A 57 12.95 17.77 -4.63
C ARG A 57 14.07 17.16 -3.80
N GLU A 58 15.32 17.23 -4.26
CA GLU A 58 16.46 16.69 -3.52
C GLU A 58 16.61 17.36 -2.15
N LEU A 59 16.48 18.68 -2.07
CA LEU A 59 16.52 19.41 -0.80
C LEU A 59 15.41 18.96 0.15
N ALA A 60 14.18 18.84 -0.35
CA ALA A 60 13.04 18.39 0.45
C ALA A 60 13.24 16.96 0.98
N LEU A 61 13.74 16.05 0.12
CA LEU A 61 14.02 14.67 0.49
C LEU A 61 15.17 14.57 1.50
N GLN A 62 16.27 15.28 1.27
CA GLN A 62 17.41 15.31 2.20
C GLN A 62 16.99 15.84 3.57
N THR A 63 16.30 16.98 3.61
CA THR A 63 15.88 17.56 4.90
C THR A 63 14.86 16.65 5.61
N THR A 64 14.01 15.96 4.85
CA THR A 64 13.06 14.99 5.42
C THR A 64 13.78 13.75 5.95
N LEU A 65 14.82 13.28 5.27
CA LEU A 65 15.69 12.18 5.71
C LEU A 65 16.40 12.54 7.02
N ASP A 66 17.03 13.72 7.09
CA ASP A 66 17.71 14.18 8.31
C ASP A 66 16.76 14.24 9.51
N LYS A 67 15.52 14.70 9.28
CA LYS A 67 14.47 14.68 10.32
C LYS A 67 14.02 13.27 10.68
N ALA A 68 13.97 12.34 9.72
CA ALA A 68 13.63 10.93 9.97
C ALA A 68 14.70 10.24 10.82
N GLU A 69 15.98 10.48 10.54
CA GLU A 69 17.09 9.95 11.32
C GLU A 69 17.08 10.51 12.75
N ARG A 70 16.85 11.82 12.90
CA ARG A 70 16.67 12.45 14.22
C ARG A 70 15.46 11.89 14.97
N ALA A 71 14.34 11.70 14.27
CA ALA A 71 13.13 11.09 14.81
C ALA A 71 13.41 9.67 15.33
N HIS A 72 14.07 8.84 14.52
CA HIS A 72 14.47 7.49 14.89
C HIS A 72 15.38 7.49 16.13
N GLY A 73 16.42 8.32 16.16
CA GLY A 73 17.32 8.44 17.31
C GLY A 73 16.61 8.88 18.58
N LEU A 74 15.67 9.82 18.50
CA LEU A 74 14.89 10.25 19.66
C LEU A 74 13.95 9.14 20.17
N VAL A 75 13.27 8.41 19.27
CA VAL A 75 12.39 7.30 19.65
C VAL A 75 13.19 6.18 20.31
N ALA A 76 14.37 5.85 19.77
CA ALA A 76 15.27 4.86 20.33
C ALA A 76 15.80 5.25 21.72
N ALA A 77 15.98 6.55 21.99
CA ALA A 77 16.45 7.08 23.26
C ALA A 77 15.33 7.37 24.29
N MET A 78 14.05 7.10 23.97
CA MET A 78 12.94 7.35 24.88
C MET A 78 13.05 6.49 26.15
N ASP A 79 12.79 7.10 27.31
CA ASP A 79 12.60 6.35 28.55
C ASP A 79 11.22 5.65 28.55
N VAL A 80 11.25 4.33 28.38
CA VAL A 80 10.07 3.46 28.35
C VAL A 80 9.84 2.73 29.67
N THR A 81 10.50 3.12 30.76
CA THR A 81 10.29 2.51 32.09
C THR A 81 8.85 2.63 32.57
N SER A 82 8.21 3.77 32.27
CA SER A 82 6.80 4.05 32.59
C SER A 82 5.78 3.39 31.64
N PHE A 83 6.24 2.62 30.65
CA PHE A 83 5.37 1.97 29.67
C PHE A 83 4.92 0.61 30.19
N ASP A 84 3.62 0.35 30.07
CA ASP A 84 3.08 -1.00 30.24
C ASP A 84 3.51 -1.92 29.08
N GLN A 85 3.15 -3.20 29.16
CA GLN A 85 3.56 -4.19 28.16
C GLN A 85 3.06 -3.86 26.75
N ARG A 86 1.84 -3.32 26.60
CA ARG A 86 1.27 -2.98 25.29
C ARG A 86 1.96 -1.76 24.69
N ALA A 87 2.23 -0.75 25.51
CA ALA A 87 3.00 0.42 25.14
C ALA A 87 4.43 0.06 24.72
N LYS A 88 5.09 -0.89 25.41
CA LYS A 88 6.42 -1.39 25.05
C LYS A 88 6.42 -2.10 23.70
N LEU A 89 5.40 -2.91 23.41
CA LEU A 89 5.25 -3.58 22.12
C LEU A 89 4.99 -2.59 20.99
N ALA A 90 4.10 -1.61 21.19
CA ALA A 90 3.88 -0.53 20.23
C ALA A 90 5.14 0.31 19.97
N TRP A 91 5.92 0.59 21.02
CA TRP A 91 7.21 1.27 20.90
C TRP A 91 8.25 0.43 20.14
N ALA A 92 8.30 -0.88 20.37
CA ALA A 92 9.18 -1.78 19.63
C ALA A 92 8.87 -1.79 18.14
N ASP A 93 7.58 -1.82 17.77
CA ASP A 93 7.15 -1.65 16.37
C ASP A 93 7.60 -0.30 15.82
N CYS A 94 7.45 0.79 16.59
CA CYS A 94 7.89 2.12 16.15
C CYS A 94 9.37 2.18 15.78
N MET A 95 10.26 1.52 16.52
CA MET A 95 11.68 1.49 16.18
C MET A 95 11.91 0.90 14.79
N GLU A 96 11.36 -0.29 14.51
CA GLU A 96 11.42 -0.93 13.19
C GLU A 96 10.85 -0.03 12.10
N LEU A 97 9.70 0.60 12.37
CA LEU A 97 8.98 1.43 11.41
C LEU A 97 9.72 2.73 11.05
N TYR A 98 10.36 3.39 12.03
CA TYR A 98 11.17 4.57 11.74
C TYR A 98 12.47 4.20 11.00
N GLU A 99 13.10 3.07 11.33
CA GLU A 99 14.24 2.56 10.58
C GLU A 99 13.85 2.27 9.12
N ASP A 100 12.69 1.64 8.89
CA ASP A 100 12.14 1.43 7.55
C ASP A 100 11.81 2.76 6.85
N ALA A 101 11.30 3.77 7.56
CA ALA A 101 11.03 5.08 6.95
C ALA A 101 12.31 5.76 6.46
N VAL A 102 13.40 5.67 7.22
CA VAL A 102 14.73 6.17 6.84
C VAL A 102 15.23 5.46 5.56
N ASP A 103 15.14 4.12 5.50
CA ASP A 103 15.50 3.35 4.28
C ASP A 103 14.72 3.83 3.05
N LYS A 104 13.41 4.02 3.19
CA LYS A 104 12.54 4.44 2.07
C LYS A 104 12.85 5.86 1.60
N LEU A 105 13.17 6.77 2.52
CA LEU A 105 13.60 8.14 2.19
C LEU A 105 14.95 8.14 1.48
N ASN A 106 15.93 7.39 1.99
CA ASN A 106 17.25 7.28 1.38
C ASN A 106 17.17 6.70 -0.05
N ARG A 107 16.36 5.65 -0.25
CA ARG A 107 16.07 5.10 -1.59
C ARG A 107 15.40 6.13 -2.51
N SER A 108 14.47 6.93 -1.99
CA SER A 108 13.77 7.95 -2.77
C SER A 108 14.70 9.07 -3.21
N LEU A 109 15.64 9.46 -2.35
CA LEU A 109 16.68 10.44 -2.65
C LEU A 109 17.62 9.92 -3.76
N GLY A 110 18.09 8.69 -3.65
CA GLY A 110 19.01 8.08 -4.62
C GLY A 110 18.38 7.58 -5.94
N SER A 111 17.06 7.74 -6.14
CA SER A 111 16.36 7.22 -7.31
C SER A 111 15.95 8.30 -8.29
N THR A 112 16.21 8.03 -9.57
CA THR A 112 15.73 8.82 -10.71
C THR A 112 14.33 8.39 -11.17
N ASP A 113 13.86 7.20 -10.80
CA ASP A 113 12.47 6.77 -11.02
C ASP A 113 11.57 7.40 -9.94
N GLN A 114 10.86 8.46 -10.33
CA GLN A 114 9.95 9.19 -9.46
C GLN A 114 8.71 8.38 -9.08
N SER A 115 8.29 7.39 -9.88
CA SER A 115 7.15 6.53 -9.54
C SER A 115 7.51 5.57 -8.40
N SER A 116 8.70 4.96 -8.47
CA SER A 116 9.23 4.17 -7.35
C SER A 116 9.51 5.03 -6.13
N ALA A 117 10.09 6.24 -6.30
CA ALA A 117 10.26 7.18 -5.19
C ALA A 117 8.91 7.57 -4.55
N GLN A 118 7.85 7.81 -5.34
CA GLN A 118 6.52 8.11 -4.81
C GLN A 118 5.95 6.95 -3.98
N THR A 119 6.22 5.72 -4.42
CA THR A 119 5.82 4.49 -3.72
C THR A 119 6.53 4.38 -2.38
N TRP A 120 7.85 4.59 -2.35
CA TRP A 120 8.64 4.52 -1.13
C TRP A 120 8.32 5.65 -0.14
N LEU A 121 8.11 6.88 -0.62
CA LEU A 121 7.60 7.97 0.21
C LEU A 121 6.23 7.64 0.80
N SER A 122 5.36 6.99 0.01
CA SER A 122 4.04 6.55 0.49
C SER A 122 4.19 5.49 1.59
N ALA A 123 5.17 4.60 1.47
CA ALA A 123 5.51 3.62 2.52
C ALA A 123 6.10 4.29 3.78
N ALA A 124 6.99 5.28 3.64
CA ALA A 124 7.55 6.02 4.79
C ALA A 124 6.44 6.71 5.62
N MET A 125 5.47 7.35 4.94
CA MET A 125 4.28 7.91 5.60
C MET A 125 3.42 6.82 6.26
N THR A 126 3.29 5.66 5.62
CA THR A 126 2.55 4.51 6.18
C THR A 126 3.21 3.97 7.45
N ASN A 127 4.53 3.87 7.48
CA ASN A 127 5.30 3.45 8.65
C ASN A 127 5.09 4.40 9.84
N GLN A 128 5.21 5.70 9.58
CA GLN A 128 4.97 6.73 10.59
C GLN A 128 3.54 6.65 11.15
N GLN A 129 2.54 6.44 10.30
CA GLN A 129 1.16 6.27 10.75
C GLN A 129 0.95 4.97 11.53
N THR A 130 1.59 3.87 11.12
CA THR A 130 1.48 2.56 11.78
C THR A 130 2.04 2.60 13.19
N CYS A 131 3.19 3.28 13.38
CA CYS A 131 3.75 3.51 14.70
C CYS A 131 2.73 4.20 15.63
N ARG A 132 2.05 5.24 15.14
CA ARG A 132 1.00 5.92 15.91
C ARG A 132 -0.20 5.01 16.19
N ASN A 133 -0.63 4.23 15.19
CA ASN A 133 -1.75 3.29 15.34
C ASN A 133 -1.49 2.25 16.43
N GLY A 134 -0.25 1.76 16.56
CA GLY A 134 0.12 0.81 17.62
C GLY A 134 -0.22 1.30 19.04
N PHE A 135 -0.19 2.62 19.28
CA PHE A 135 -0.65 3.21 20.54
C PHE A 135 -2.16 3.49 20.53
N ILE A 136 -2.70 4.01 19.43
CA ILE A 136 -4.12 4.40 19.33
C ILE A 136 -5.04 3.18 19.46
N ASP A 137 -4.69 2.05 18.84
CA ASP A 137 -5.50 0.83 18.83
C ASP A 137 -5.66 0.23 20.24
N TYR A 138 -4.74 0.54 21.16
CA TYR A 138 -4.81 0.18 22.58
C TYR A 138 -5.38 1.29 23.47
N ASN A 139 -5.94 2.36 22.91
CA ASN A 139 -6.38 3.56 23.63
C ASN A 139 -5.24 4.25 24.43
N LEU A 140 -4.00 4.12 23.96
CA LEU A 140 -2.80 4.72 24.56
C LEU A 140 -2.37 6.00 23.85
N SER A 141 -3.30 6.70 23.19
CA SER A 141 -3.04 7.93 22.44
C SER A 141 -2.35 9.03 23.26
N SER A 142 -2.58 9.07 24.59
CA SER A 142 -1.91 10.02 25.48
C SER A 142 -0.40 9.82 25.57
N LYS A 143 0.09 8.58 25.35
CA LYS A 143 1.53 8.27 25.30
C LYS A 143 2.20 8.88 24.05
N LEU A 144 1.45 9.21 23.01
CA LEU A 144 2.00 9.95 21.87
C LEU A 144 2.37 11.40 22.22
N ASN A 145 1.91 11.94 23.36
CA ASN A 145 2.32 13.28 23.80
C ASN A 145 3.74 13.30 24.36
N SER A 146 4.30 12.14 24.77
CA SER A 146 5.71 12.06 25.18
C SER A 146 6.66 11.93 23.99
N PHE A 147 6.14 11.78 22.78
CA PHE A 147 6.95 11.75 21.56
C PHE A 147 7.39 13.18 21.21
N PRO A 148 8.67 13.41 20.84
CA PRO A 148 9.19 14.74 20.54
C PRO A 148 8.40 15.49 19.46
N VAL A 149 8.25 16.82 19.62
CA VAL A 149 7.58 17.71 18.65
C VAL A 149 8.14 17.58 17.23
N VAL A 150 9.43 17.26 17.10
CA VAL A 150 10.13 17.00 15.81
C VAL A 150 9.38 15.97 14.94
N LEU A 151 8.62 15.06 15.54
CA LEU A 151 7.84 14.04 14.83
C LEU A 151 6.58 14.58 14.15
N SER A 152 6.03 15.68 14.67
CA SER A 152 4.92 16.38 14.02
C SER A 152 5.38 17.08 12.75
N ASP A 153 6.56 17.72 12.78
CA ASP A 153 7.19 18.33 11.61
C ASP A 153 7.59 17.27 10.58
N PHE A 154 8.09 16.12 11.04
CA PHE A 154 8.44 15.00 10.17
C PHE A 154 7.25 14.54 9.31
N SER A 155 6.07 14.36 9.92
CA SER A 155 4.84 13.99 9.19
C SER A 155 4.48 15.00 8.11
N LYS A 156 4.61 16.30 8.40
CA LYS A 156 4.28 17.38 7.48
C LYS A 156 5.30 17.47 6.35
N MET A 157 6.58 17.25 6.64
CA MET A 157 7.63 17.22 5.63
C MET A 157 7.57 16.00 4.71
N LEU A 158 7.17 14.84 5.22
CA LEU A 158 6.83 13.69 4.37
C LEU A 158 5.70 14.04 3.39
N SER A 159 4.67 14.74 3.85
CA SER A 159 3.55 15.18 3.02
C SER A 159 3.99 16.17 1.93
N ASN A 160 4.82 17.16 2.28
CA ASN A 160 5.42 18.06 1.30
C ASN A 160 6.33 17.32 0.31
N SER A 161 7.16 16.39 0.77
CA SER A 161 8.02 15.57 -0.09
C SER A 161 7.22 14.72 -1.07
N LEU A 162 6.09 14.15 -0.64
CA LEU A 162 5.15 13.44 -1.52
C LEU A 162 4.56 14.37 -2.59
N ALA A 163 4.17 15.58 -2.22
CA ALA A 163 3.62 16.56 -3.16
C ALA A 163 4.66 17.04 -4.18
N ILE A 164 5.86 17.38 -3.71
CA ILE A 164 6.99 17.84 -4.53
C ILE A 164 7.44 16.74 -5.48
N ASN A 165 7.65 15.51 -5.01
CA ASN A 165 8.07 14.39 -5.86
C ASN A 165 7.02 14.07 -6.95
N LYS A 166 5.73 14.13 -6.60
CA LYS A 166 4.63 13.93 -7.54
C LYS A 166 4.55 15.03 -8.60
N ALA A 167 4.78 16.28 -8.22
CA ALA A 167 4.73 17.41 -9.14
C ALA A 167 5.97 17.50 -10.05
N ALA A 168 7.12 17.04 -9.57
CA ALA A 168 8.34 16.90 -10.37
C ALA A 168 8.25 15.76 -11.40
N ALA A 169 7.21 14.90 -11.32
CA ALA A 169 7.03 13.82 -12.27
C ALA A 169 6.66 14.35 -13.67
N PRO A 170 7.36 13.95 -14.75
CA PRO A 170 6.94 14.30 -16.09
C PRO A 170 5.53 13.76 -16.28
N SER A 171 4.60 14.65 -16.63
CA SER A 171 3.20 14.29 -16.75
C SER A 171 3.05 13.11 -17.71
N MET A 172 2.56 11.97 -17.21
CA MET A 172 2.29 10.77 -18.01
C MET A 172 1.19 10.98 -19.08
N THR A 173 0.71 12.21 -19.27
CA THR A 173 -0.23 12.60 -20.32
C THR A 173 0.42 12.76 -21.71
N ALA A 174 1.75 12.60 -21.84
CA ALA A 174 2.45 12.73 -23.13
C ALA A 174 2.91 11.40 -23.77
N LEU A 175 2.38 10.23 -23.35
CA LEU A 175 2.62 8.93 -24.02
C LEU A 175 1.36 8.34 -24.68
N SER A 176 0.29 9.13 -24.79
CA SER A 176 -0.92 8.76 -25.52
C SER A 176 -1.26 9.77 -26.62
N SER A 177 -0.31 10.08 -27.50
CA SER A 177 -0.64 10.59 -28.84
C SER A 177 0.42 10.17 -29.87
N THR A 178 -0.04 9.44 -30.90
CA THR A 178 0.62 9.10 -32.17
C THR A 178 1.79 8.09 -32.08
N LYS A 179 1.77 6.91 -32.71
CA LYS A 179 1.20 6.51 -34.00
C LYS A 179 0.49 5.15 -33.90
N LYS A 180 -0.70 5.06 -34.49
CA LYS A 180 -1.27 3.79 -34.99
C LYS A 180 -0.32 3.24 -36.05
N THR A 181 0.64 2.42 -35.66
CA THR A 181 1.19 1.40 -36.56
C THR A 181 0.44 0.12 -36.27
N ARG A 182 -0.37 -0.31 -37.24
CA ARG A 182 -0.81 -1.71 -37.34
C ARG A 182 0.46 -2.55 -37.47
N SER A 183 1.00 -3.02 -36.36
CA SER A 183 1.99 -4.07 -36.34
C SER A 183 1.56 -5.08 -35.29
N ARG A 184 1.16 -6.26 -35.77
CA ARG A 184 1.19 -7.49 -34.98
C ARG A 184 2.65 -7.70 -34.56
N ARG A 185 3.06 -7.12 -33.43
CA ARG A 185 4.34 -7.46 -32.81
C ARG A 185 4.15 -8.78 -32.09
N LEU A 186 4.53 -9.85 -32.79
CA LEU A 186 5.01 -11.08 -32.19
C LEU A 186 6.04 -10.75 -31.11
N LEU A 187 5.97 -11.51 -30.02
CA LEU A 187 6.89 -11.53 -28.88
C LEU A 187 8.34 -11.25 -29.33
N SER A 188 8.91 -10.13 -28.89
CA SER A 188 10.36 -9.94 -28.93
C SER A 188 10.90 -10.20 -27.52
N ASP A 189 11.74 -11.23 -27.41
CA ASP A 189 12.35 -11.84 -26.22
C ASP A 189 13.31 -10.93 -25.40
N ALA A 190 13.10 -9.62 -25.37
CA ALA A 190 13.95 -8.70 -24.60
C ALA A 190 13.37 -8.46 -23.21
N PHE A 191 13.83 -9.23 -22.22
CA PHE A 191 13.50 -8.99 -20.81
C PHE A 191 14.23 -7.73 -20.27
N PRO A 192 13.62 -6.95 -19.35
CA PRO A 192 14.24 -5.77 -18.69
C PRO A 192 15.56 -6.08 -17.97
N GLU A 193 16.46 -5.11 -17.83
CA GLU A 193 17.81 -5.29 -17.23
C GLU A 193 17.80 -5.77 -15.78
N TRP A 194 16.79 -5.39 -15.01
CA TRP A 194 16.64 -5.83 -13.61
C TRP A 194 16.17 -7.29 -13.48
N VAL A 195 15.71 -7.91 -14.58
CA VAL A 195 15.34 -9.32 -14.62
C VAL A 195 16.60 -10.14 -14.90
N SER A 196 17.09 -10.83 -13.87
CA SER A 196 18.29 -11.65 -13.94
C SER A 196 18.14 -12.76 -14.98
N ALA A 197 19.25 -13.18 -15.59
CA ALA A 197 19.24 -14.27 -16.58
C ALA A 197 18.66 -15.59 -16.02
N GLY A 198 18.75 -15.81 -14.71
CA GLY A 198 18.13 -16.97 -14.04
C GLY A 198 16.60 -16.88 -14.01
N ASP A 199 16.05 -15.69 -13.73
CA ASP A 199 14.61 -15.45 -13.77
C ASP A 199 14.08 -15.62 -15.20
N ARG A 200 14.82 -15.16 -16.22
CA ARG A 200 14.47 -15.36 -17.64
C ARG A 200 14.32 -16.85 -17.98
N LYS A 201 15.20 -17.70 -17.45
CA LYS A 201 15.18 -19.15 -17.68
C LYS A 201 13.99 -19.81 -16.97
N LEU A 202 13.65 -19.38 -15.75
CA LEU A 202 12.46 -19.86 -15.02
C LEU A 202 11.15 -19.51 -15.72
N LEU A 203 11.12 -18.41 -16.47
CA LEU A 203 9.95 -17.95 -17.24
C LEU A 203 9.77 -18.66 -18.58
N GLN A 204 10.83 -19.27 -19.10
CA GLN A 204 10.82 -20.04 -20.34
C GLN A 204 10.47 -21.52 -20.13
N VAL A 205 10.39 -22.01 -18.89
CA VAL A 205 9.97 -23.38 -18.59
C VAL A 205 8.45 -23.48 -18.65
N SER A 206 7.95 -24.00 -19.77
CA SER A 206 6.55 -24.41 -19.89
C SER A 206 6.34 -25.69 -19.05
N GLY A 207 5.60 -25.59 -17.94
CA GLY A 207 4.98 -26.75 -17.30
C GLY A 207 5.72 -27.45 -16.14
N GLY A 208 6.68 -26.81 -15.47
CA GLY A 208 7.29 -27.34 -14.24
C GLY A 208 7.46 -26.25 -13.17
N ALA A 209 7.41 -26.62 -11.89
CA ALA A 209 7.82 -25.71 -10.81
C ALA A 209 9.30 -25.32 -11.00
N PRO A 210 9.70 -24.06 -10.70
CA PRO A 210 11.11 -23.68 -10.63
C PRO A 210 11.92 -24.71 -9.87
N ALA A 211 13.12 -25.07 -10.35
CA ALA A 211 14.02 -25.91 -9.58
C ALA A 211 14.28 -25.23 -8.24
N ALA A 212 13.90 -25.89 -7.14
CA ALA A 212 14.03 -25.33 -5.80
C ALA A 212 15.50 -25.31 -5.38
N ASP A 213 15.94 -24.21 -4.76
CA ASP A 213 17.26 -24.12 -4.15
C ASP A 213 17.30 -24.95 -2.86
N VAL A 214 16.20 -24.94 -2.10
CA VAL A 214 16.02 -25.73 -0.88
C VAL A 214 14.58 -26.22 -0.76
N VAL A 215 14.43 -27.38 -0.11
CA VAL A 215 13.14 -28.03 0.15
C VAL A 215 12.89 -28.05 1.66
N VAL A 216 11.66 -27.70 2.05
CA VAL A 216 11.17 -27.80 3.42
C VAL A 216 10.19 -28.97 3.50
N ALA A 217 10.44 -29.92 4.41
CA ALA A 217 9.56 -31.06 4.61
C ALA A 217 9.59 -31.55 6.06
N GLN A 218 8.42 -31.66 6.70
CA GLN A 218 8.32 -32.09 8.11
C GLN A 218 8.67 -33.57 8.30
N ASP A 219 8.52 -34.39 7.25
CA ASP A 219 8.83 -35.82 7.23
C ASP A 219 10.35 -36.12 7.13
N GLY A 220 11.20 -35.09 6.99
CA GLY A 220 12.64 -35.23 6.86
C GLY A 220 13.15 -35.51 5.44
N SER A 221 12.26 -35.50 4.43
CA SER A 221 12.63 -35.71 3.03
C SER A 221 13.17 -34.45 2.31
N GLY A 222 13.32 -33.34 3.04
CA GLY A 222 13.81 -32.05 2.54
C GLY A 222 15.10 -31.61 3.24
N ASN A 223 15.61 -30.43 2.88
CA ASN A 223 16.79 -29.82 3.49
C ASN A 223 16.51 -29.28 4.90
N TYR A 224 15.30 -28.77 5.13
CA TYR A 224 14.89 -28.17 6.41
C TYR A 224 13.52 -28.71 6.85
N LYS A 225 13.24 -28.64 8.16
CA LYS A 225 11.94 -29.03 8.72
C LYS A 225 10.98 -27.85 8.86
N THR A 226 11.50 -26.64 8.94
CA THR A 226 10.71 -25.40 9.09
C THR A 226 10.97 -24.43 7.94
N ILE A 227 9.98 -23.56 7.69
CA ILE A 227 10.08 -22.49 6.69
C ILE A 227 11.10 -21.45 7.17
N SER A 228 11.13 -21.13 8.46
CA SER A 228 12.07 -20.17 9.05
C SER A 228 13.53 -20.54 8.84
N GLU A 229 13.90 -21.82 8.97
CA GLU A 229 15.27 -22.30 8.69
C GLU A 229 15.65 -22.10 7.21
N ALA A 230 14.74 -22.45 6.28
CA ALA A 230 14.97 -22.25 4.86
C ALA A 230 15.08 -20.77 4.48
N VAL A 231 14.25 -19.91 5.08
CA VAL A 231 14.35 -18.45 4.91
C VAL A 231 15.72 -17.95 5.42
N ALA A 232 16.19 -18.44 6.56
CA ALA A 232 17.49 -18.04 7.10
C ALA A 232 18.66 -18.42 6.18
N ALA A 233 18.56 -19.52 5.43
CA ALA A 233 19.56 -19.98 4.47
C ALA A 233 19.68 -19.07 3.23
N SER A 234 18.62 -18.31 2.89
CA SER A 234 18.60 -17.44 1.70
C SER A 234 19.56 -16.25 1.77
N LYS A 235 20.13 -15.94 2.94
CA LYS A 235 21.07 -14.81 3.15
C LYS A 235 22.29 -14.84 2.22
N ASN A 236 22.69 -16.01 1.76
CA ASN A 236 23.86 -16.21 0.91
C ASN A 236 23.53 -16.26 -0.59
N SER A 237 22.30 -15.93 -1.00
CA SER A 237 21.82 -16.04 -2.39
C SER A 237 22.43 -15.01 -3.37
N GLY A 238 23.21 -14.04 -2.89
CA GLY A 238 23.88 -13.05 -3.74
C GLY A 238 22.92 -12.17 -4.55
N GLY A 239 21.68 -12.00 -4.08
CA GLY A 239 20.66 -11.17 -4.73
C GLY A 239 19.89 -11.85 -5.87
N LYS A 240 20.22 -13.09 -6.23
CA LYS A 240 19.42 -13.89 -7.17
C LYS A 240 18.13 -14.38 -6.52
N ARG A 241 17.13 -14.74 -7.32
CA ARG A 241 15.91 -15.36 -6.81
C ARG A 241 16.24 -16.67 -6.10
N PHE A 242 15.79 -16.80 -4.84
CA PHE A 242 16.00 -17.98 -4.02
C PHE A 242 14.66 -18.69 -3.81
N VAL A 243 14.52 -19.89 -4.36
CA VAL A 243 13.29 -20.69 -4.41
C VAL A 243 13.27 -21.70 -3.26
N ILE A 244 12.28 -21.56 -2.39
CA ILE A 244 11.99 -22.48 -1.29
C ILE A 244 10.75 -23.28 -1.67
N HIS A 245 10.91 -24.58 -1.91
CA HIS A 245 9.78 -25.50 -2.07
C HIS A 245 9.35 -26.01 -0.69
N VAL A 246 8.10 -25.74 -0.32
CA VAL A 246 7.51 -26.17 0.96
C VAL A 246 6.52 -27.28 0.69
N LYS A 247 6.87 -28.51 1.05
CA LYS A 247 6.01 -29.67 0.84
C LYS A 247 4.69 -29.55 1.61
N ALA A 248 3.73 -30.40 1.26
CA ALA A 248 2.46 -30.51 1.97
C ALA A 248 2.69 -30.77 3.47
N GLY A 249 1.93 -30.06 4.31
CA GLY A 249 2.08 -30.08 5.76
C GLY A 249 1.50 -28.85 6.43
N VAL A 250 1.40 -28.93 7.76
CA VAL A 250 0.93 -27.82 8.61
C VAL A 250 2.10 -27.32 9.45
N TYR A 251 2.63 -26.17 9.05
CA TYR A 251 3.78 -25.50 9.63
C TYR A 251 3.32 -24.49 10.69
N LYS A 252 3.39 -24.89 11.96
CA LYS A 252 3.02 -24.05 13.11
C LYS A 252 4.18 -23.13 13.49
N GLU A 253 4.33 -22.02 12.77
CA GLU A 253 5.40 -21.05 12.99
C GLU A 253 4.98 -19.63 12.57
N ASN A 254 5.53 -18.62 13.25
CA ASN A 254 5.46 -17.24 12.79
C ASN A 254 6.72 -16.91 11.99
N VAL A 255 6.58 -16.68 10.68
CA VAL A 255 7.70 -16.44 9.77
C VAL A 255 7.86 -14.96 9.49
N VAL A 256 9.10 -14.46 9.54
CA VAL A 256 9.44 -13.07 9.21
C VAL A 256 10.53 -13.03 8.15
N ILE A 257 10.20 -12.51 6.97
CA ILE A 257 11.16 -12.19 5.90
C ILE A 257 11.53 -10.72 6.02
N LYS A 258 12.74 -10.46 6.51
CA LYS A 258 13.24 -9.09 6.75
C LYS A 258 13.54 -8.35 5.44
N ARG A 259 13.60 -7.03 5.50
CA ARG A 259 13.94 -6.12 4.38
C ARG A 259 15.22 -6.51 3.62
N SER A 260 16.21 -7.06 4.33
CA SER A 260 17.49 -7.50 3.74
C SER A 260 17.39 -8.79 2.91
N MET A 261 16.30 -9.56 3.04
CA MET A 261 16.08 -10.85 2.36
C MET A 261 15.23 -10.62 1.11
N LYS A 262 15.85 -10.22 0.00
CA LYS A 262 15.17 -9.88 -1.26
C LYS A 262 15.03 -11.11 -2.18
N ASN A 263 14.09 -11.04 -3.11
CA ASN A 263 13.89 -12.02 -4.19
C ASN A 263 13.63 -13.46 -3.72
N LEU A 264 12.98 -13.64 -2.56
CA LEU A 264 12.56 -14.98 -2.12
C LEU A 264 11.29 -15.41 -2.86
N MET A 265 11.25 -16.68 -3.27
CA MET A 265 10.07 -17.33 -3.82
C MET A 265 9.70 -18.54 -2.98
N LEU A 266 8.50 -18.56 -2.41
CA LEU A 266 7.91 -19.74 -1.78
C LEU A 266 6.98 -20.45 -2.75
N VAL A 267 7.15 -21.75 -2.90
CA VAL A 267 6.27 -22.62 -3.69
C VAL A 267 5.75 -23.72 -2.78
N GLY A 268 4.46 -23.75 -2.51
CA GLY A 268 3.79 -24.84 -1.82
C GLY A 268 3.27 -25.92 -2.78
N ASP A 269 2.86 -27.06 -2.24
CA ASP A 269 2.24 -28.15 -3.00
C ASP A 269 0.76 -27.86 -3.36
N GLY A 270 0.22 -26.72 -2.92
CA GLY A 270 -1.12 -26.24 -3.29
C GLY A 270 -1.89 -25.62 -2.12
N ILE A 271 -2.92 -24.84 -2.46
CA ILE A 271 -3.88 -24.31 -1.47
C ILE A 271 -4.48 -25.47 -0.67
N GLY A 272 -4.49 -25.34 0.66
CA GLY A 272 -4.95 -26.36 1.60
C GLY A 272 -4.00 -27.54 1.82
N ALA A 273 -2.99 -27.75 0.96
CA ALA A 273 -1.98 -28.80 1.13
C ALA A 273 -0.78 -28.31 1.95
N THR A 274 -0.28 -27.11 1.64
CA THR A 274 0.81 -26.46 2.39
C THR A 274 0.28 -25.27 3.18
N ILE A 275 0.29 -25.38 4.50
CA ILE A 275 -0.31 -24.39 5.40
C ILE A 275 0.73 -23.88 6.40
N VAL A 276 0.94 -22.58 6.45
CA VAL A 276 1.64 -21.92 7.58
C VAL A 276 0.61 -21.27 8.49
N THR A 277 0.65 -21.60 9.78
CA THR A 277 -0.41 -21.26 10.73
C THR A 277 0.13 -20.72 12.05
N GLY A 278 -0.59 -19.76 12.63
CA GLY A 278 -0.28 -19.07 13.88
C GLY A 278 -1.55 -18.51 14.51
N ASN A 279 -1.44 -17.89 15.69
CA ASN A 279 -2.62 -17.41 16.44
C ASN A 279 -2.37 -16.14 17.26
N LYS A 280 -1.32 -15.37 16.94
CA LYS A 280 -1.07 -14.07 17.59
C LYS A 280 -2.21 -13.11 17.29
N ASN A 281 -2.60 -12.31 18.28
CA ASN A 281 -3.76 -11.43 18.19
C ASN A 281 -3.69 -10.26 19.19
N ALA A 282 -4.52 -9.24 18.95
CA ALA A 282 -4.60 -8.04 19.77
C ALA A 282 -5.10 -8.28 21.19
N GLN A 283 -6.10 -9.15 21.37
CA GLN A 283 -6.67 -9.42 22.68
C GLN A 283 -5.63 -9.98 23.67
N ASP A 284 -4.77 -10.87 23.18
CA ASP A 284 -3.71 -11.53 23.95
C ASP A 284 -2.39 -10.72 23.97
N GLY A 285 -2.42 -9.47 23.48
CA GLY A 285 -1.37 -8.48 23.70
C GLY A 285 -0.44 -8.20 22.51
N SER A 286 -0.60 -8.87 21.36
CA SER A 286 0.18 -8.54 20.15
C SER A 286 -0.35 -7.28 19.49
N THR A 287 0.50 -6.36 19.03
CA THR A 287 0.01 -5.31 18.12
C THR A 287 -0.55 -5.95 16.84
N THR A 288 -1.45 -5.25 16.14
CA THR A 288 -1.94 -5.69 14.83
C THR A 288 -0.79 -5.95 13.86
N PHE A 289 0.23 -5.07 13.85
CA PHE A 289 1.42 -5.21 13.00
C PHE A 289 2.23 -6.48 13.29
N ALA A 290 2.45 -6.81 14.57
CA ALA A 290 3.20 -7.98 15.00
C ALA A 290 2.38 -9.28 15.09
N SER A 291 1.06 -9.20 14.89
CA SER A 291 0.15 -10.36 14.97
C SER A 291 0.25 -11.30 13.76
N ALA A 292 0.93 -10.88 12.70
CA ALA A 292 1.05 -11.64 11.46
C ALA A 292 1.64 -13.05 11.67
N THR A 293 0.95 -14.07 11.18
CA THR A 293 1.53 -15.42 11.04
C THR A 293 2.71 -15.38 10.08
N PHE A 294 2.56 -14.70 8.95
CA PHE A 294 3.63 -14.53 7.97
C PHE A 294 3.81 -13.05 7.63
N ALA A 295 4.99 -12.51 7.89
CA ALA A 295 5.33 -11.12 7.60
C ALA A 295 6.45 -11.04 6.57
N VAL A 296 6.28 -10.24 5.52
CA VAL A 296 7.29 -10.07 4.46
C VAL A 296 7.56 -8.59 4.15
N SER A 297 8.82 -8.19 4.29
CA SER A 297 9.31 -6.84 4.00
C SER A 297 10.42 -6.81 2.94
N GLY A 298 10.97 -7.96 2.55
CA GLY A 298 12.00 -8.07 1.51
C GLY A 298 11.40 -7.94 0.11
N ASP A 299 11.91 -7.01 -0.71
CA ASP A 299 11.40 -6.71 -2.05
C ASP A 299 11.48 -7.92 -3.00
N GLY A 300 10.55 -7.98 -3.97
CA GLY A 300 10.51 -9.02 -5.00
C GLY A 300 10.03 -10.38 -4.51
N PHE A 301 9.27 -10.40 -3.41
CA PHE A 301 8.75 -11.64 -2.83
C PHE A 301 7.69 -12.29 -3.73
N ILE A 302 7.77 -13.60 -3.91
CA ILE A 302 6.74 -14.38 -4.60
C ILE A 302 6.27 -15.52 -3.71
N ALA A 303 4.96 -15.72 -3.60
CA ALA A 303 4.38 -16.94 -3.04
C ALA A 303 3.44 -17.59 -4.03
N ARG A 304 3.52 -18.92 -4.16
CA ARG A 304 2.62 -19.72 -4.98
C ARG A 304 2.15 -20.95 -4.22
N GLY A 305 0.86 -21.28 -4.30
CA GLY A 305 0.34 -22.56 -3.78
C GLY A 305 0.45 -22.68 -2.25
N MET A 306 0.42 -21.56 -1.52
CA MET A 306 0.55 -21.53 -0.06
C MET A 306 -0.77 -21.14 0.60
N THR A 307 -1.03 -21.65 1.80
CA THR A 307 -2.08 -21.15 2.69
C THR A 307 -1.45 -20.46 3.89
N PHE A 308 -1.80 -19.19 4.10
CA PHE A 308 -1.39 -18.40 5.27
C PHE A 308 -2.58 -18.26 6.20
N GLU A 309 -2.45 -18.72 7.44
CA GLU A 309 -3.58 -18.82 8.36
C GLU A 309 -3.29 -18.16 9.72
N ASN A 310 -4.29 -17.47 10.26
CA ASN A 310 -4.34 -17.10 11.67
C ASN A 310 -5.61 -17.67 12.33
N THR A 311 -5.41 -18.57 13.31
CA THR A 311 -6.48 -19.33 13.96
C THR A 311 -7.00 -18.71 15.26
N ALA A 312 -6.67 -17.44 15.56
CA ALA A 312 -7.07 -16.81 16.83
C ALA A 312 -8.59 -16.78 17.04
N GLY A 313 -9.36 -16.66 15.96
CA GLY A 313 -10.83 -16.59 15.99
C GLY A 313 -11.38 -15.17 16.18
N PRO A 314 -12.70 -14.97 15.97
CA PRO A 314 -13.28 -13.63 15.93
C PRO A 314 -13.34 -12.96 17.32
N GLN A 315 -13.31 -13.75 18.39
CA GLN A 315 -13.31 -13.30 19.79
C GLN A 315 -11.99 -12.60 20.18
N LYS A 316 -10.94 -12.77 19.38
CA LYS A 316 -9.59 -12.28 19.65
C LYS A 316 -9.26 -10.97 18.94
N HIS A 317 -10.25 -10.38 18.26
CA HIS A 317 -10.12 -9.15 17.49
C HIS A 317 -9.04 -9.25 16.40
N GLN A 318 -8.23 -8.21 16.20
CA GLN A 318 -7.23 -8.15 15.11
C GLN A 318 -6.23 -9.31 15.21
N ALA A 319 -6.13 -10.10 14.13
CA ALA A 319 -5.24 -11.25 14.06
C ALA A 319 -4.84 -11.53 12.61
N VAL A 320 -3.66 -11.06 12.23
CA VAL A 320 -3.21 -11.05 10.82
C VAL A 320 -2.71 -12.42 10.39
N ALA A 321 -3.17 -12.91 9.24
CA ALA A 321 -2.65 -14.13 8.61
C ALA A 321 -1.38 -13.83 7.79
N LEU A 322 -1.44 -12.80 6.94
CA LEU A 322 -0.29 -12.33 6.18
C LEU A 322 -0.19 -10.81 6.18
N ARG A 323 1.02 -10.31 6.43
CA ARG A 323 1.40 -8.90 6.25
C ARG A 323 2.46 -8.78 5.16
N SER A 324 2.15 -8.07 4.08
CA SER A 324 3.13 -7.75 3.03
C SER A 324 3.46 -6.26 3.02
N GLY A 325 4.72 -5.92 3.25
CA GLY A 325 5.34 -4.61 2.98
C GLY A 325 6.44 -4.71 1.92
N SER A 326 6.41 -5.77 1.09
CA SER A 326 7.39 -6.05 0.05
C SER A 326 6.99 -5.36 -1.25
N ASP A 327 7.89 -4.55 -1.80
CA ASP A 327 7.68 -3.93 -3.11
C ASP A 327 7.80 -4.97 -4.22
N LEU A 328 6.94 -4.85 -5.23
CA LEU A 328 6.86 -5.77 -6.36
C LEU A 328 6.60 -7.22 -5.93
N SER A 329 5.77 -7.40 -4.88
CA SER A 329 5.40 -8.74 -4.39
C SER A 329 4.24 -9.35 -5.17
N VAL A 330 4.30 -10.67 -5.37
CA VAL A 330 3.26 -11.45 -6.06
C VAL A 330 2.79 -12.63 -5.21
N PHE A 331 1.49 -12.81 -5.14
CA PHE A 331 0.84 -13.98 -4.54
C PHE A 331 -0.04 -14.64 -5.59
N TYR A 332 0.25 -15.89 -5.94
CA TYR A 332 -0.43 -16.61 -7.01
C TYR A 332 -0.99 -17.95 -6.55
N SER A 333 -2.30 -18.16 -6.66
CA SER A 333 -2.94 -19.37 -6.14
C SER A 333 -2.58 -19.60 -4.66
N CYS A 334 -2.75 -18.56 -3.86
CA CYS A 334 -2.57 -18.61 -2.41
C CYS A 334 -3.91 -18.47 -1.69
N SER A 335 -3.98 -18.95 -0.45
CA SER A 335 -5.13 -18.72 0.43
C SER A 335 -4.72 -17.95 1.68
N PHE A 336 -5.57 -17.04 2.11
CA PHE A 336 -5.39 -16.22 3.30
C PHE A 336 -6.59 -16.41 4.21
N VAL A 337 -6.37 -17.00 5.38
CA VAL A 337 -7.45 -17.50 6.25
C VAL A 337 -7.37 -16.84 7.62
N GLY A 338 -8.42 -16.11 7.98
CA GLY A 338 -8.54 -15.48 9.29
C GLY A 338 -9.97 -15.06 9.61
N TYR A 339 -10.09 -14.09 10.52
CA TYR A 339 -11.33 -13.43 10.87
C TYR A 339 -11.18 -11.92 10.70
N GLN A 340 -10.88 -11.17 11.76
CA GLN A 340 -10.64 -9.74 11.68
C GLN A 340 -9.21 -9.46 11.23
N ASP A 341 -9.02 -8.53 10.30
CA ASP A 341 -7.72 -8.07 9.81
C ASP A 341 -6.88 -9.17 9.14
N THR A 342 -7.50 -10.00 8.28
CA THR A 342 -6.86 -11.22 7.74
C THR A 342 -5.63 -10.92 6.87
N LEU A 343 -5.79 -10.07 5.85
CA LEU A 343 -4.75 -9.75 4.88
C LEU A 343 -4.35 -8.28 5.02
N TYR A 344 -3.15 -8.07 5.57
CA TYR A 344 -2.57 -6.74 5.73
C TYR A 344 -1.72 -6.38 4.51
N VAL A 345 -2.34 -5.74 3.52
CA VAL A 345 -1.67 -5.12 2.36
C VAL A 345 -0.98 -3.83 2.82
N TYR A 346 0.10 -4.01 3.58
CA TYR A 346 0.71 -2.99 4.43
C TYR A 346 1.14 -1.75 3.66
N SER A 347 2.10 -1.89 2.74
CA SER A 347 2.69 -0.80 1.97
C SER A 347 3.31 -1.30 0.65
N GLN A 348 3.82 -0.40 -0.20
CA GLN A 348 4.47 -0.73 -1.49
C GLN A 348 3.52 -1.30 -2.56
N ARG A 349 4.05 -1.78 -3.70
CA ARG A 349 3.27 -2.36 -4.81
C ARG A 349 3.10 -3.87 -4.66
N GLN A 350 1.87 -4.37 -4.80
CA GLN A 350 1.52 -5.77 -4.56
C GLN A 350 0.49 -6.28 -5.56
N PHE A 351 0.67 -7.52 -6.03
CA PHE A 351 -0.25 -8.18 -6.95
C PHE A 351 -0.70 -9.55 -6.41
N TYR A 352 -2.01 -9.77 -6.35
CA TYR A 352 -2.62 -11.03 -5.92
C TYR A 352 -3.43 -11.58 -7.08
N ARG A 353 -3.20 -12.85 -7.43
CA ARG A 353 -3.82 -13.50 -8.59
C ARG A 353 -4.35 -14.89 -8.21
N ASP A 354 -5.60 -15.16 -8.57
CA ASP A 354 -6.24 -16.47 -8.37
C ASP A 354 -6.19 -16.92 -6.90
N CYS A 355 -6.33 -15.98 -5.96
CA CYS A 355 -6.24 -16.25 -4.52
C CYS A 355 -7.62 -16.40 -3.86
N ASP A 356 -7.66 -17.13 -2.75
CA ASP A 356 -8.82 -17.21 -1.86
C ASP A 356 -8.55 -16.41 -0.57
N ILE A 357 -9.49 -15.53 -0.17
CA ILE A 357 -9.34 -14.68 1.01
C ILE A 357 -10.56 -14.84 1.90
N TYR A 358 -10.36 -15.19 3.18
CA TYR A 358 -11.44 -15.44 4.14
C TYR A 358 -11.35 -14.52 5.34
N GLY A 359 -12.44 -13.86 5.73
CA GLY A 359 -12.45 -13.06 6.95
C GLY A 359 -13.81 -12.48 7.31
N THR A 360 -13.84 -11.55 8.26
CA THR A 360 -15.05 -10.91 8.80
C THR A 360 -14.98 -9.38 8.73
N VAL A 361 -14.34 -8.75 9.72
CA VAL A 361 -14.14 -7.30 9.80
C VAL A 361 -12.81 -6.94 9.16
N ASP A 362 -12.84 -5.96 8.26
CA ASP A 362 -11.66 -5.37 7.61
C ASP A 362 -10.73 -6.44 7.00
N ILE A 363 -11.34 -7.36 6.23
CA ILE A 363 -10.68 -8.58 5.71
C ILE A 363 -9.36 -8.24 5.00
N ILE A 364 -9.38 -7.20 4.16
CA ILE A 364 -8.23 -6.70 3.41
C ILE A 364 -8.01 -5.23 3.80
N PHE A 365 -6.91 -4.94 4.48
CA PHE A 365 -6.67 -3.60 5.03
C PHE A 365 -5.22 -3.17 4.83
N GLY A 366 -4.97 -1.86 4.97
CA GLY A 366 -3.63 -1.28 4.82
C GLY A 366 -3.55 -0.20 3.77
N ASN A 367 -2.32 0.16 3.38
CA ASN A 367 -2.05 1.30 2.52
C ASN A 367 -1.03 0.99 1.42
N ALA A 368 -0.97 -0.26 0.94
CA ALA A 368 -0.27 -0.60 -0.29
C ALA A 368 -0.95 0.00 -1.54
N ALA A 369 -0.22 0.05 -2.65
CA ALA A 369 -0.81 0.00 -3.98
C ALA A 369 -1.02 -1.48 -4.33
N SER A 370 -2.26 -1.97 -4.18
CA SER A 370 -2.57 -3.39 -4.30
C SER A 370 -3.69 -3.66 -5.30
N ILE A 371 -3.51 -4.70 -6.11
CA ILE A 371 -4.57 -5.23 -6.98
C ILE A 371 -4.76 -6.72 -6.68
N LEU A 372 -6.00 -7.08 -6.39
CA LEU A 372 -6.47 -8.45 -6.29
C LEU A 372 -7.26 -8.78 -7.55
N GLN A 373 -6.67 -9.58 -8.44
CA GLN A 373 -7.21 -9.92 -9.74
C GLN A 373 -7.64 -11.38 -9.81
N ASN A 374 -8.90 -11.64 -10.20
CA ASN A 374 -9.45 -12.99 -10.28
C ASN A 374 -9.39 -13.77 -8.95
N CYS A 375 -9.59 -13.07 -7.83
CA CYS A 375 -9.61 -13.67 -6.51
C CYS A 375 -11.04 -14.01 -6.07
N ASN A 376 -11.17 -14.95 -5.14
CA ASN A 376 -12.40 -15.20 -4.41
C ASN A 376 -12.27 -14.62 -2.99
N ILE A 377 -13.23 -13.80 -2.60
CA ILE A 377 -13.32 -13.20 -1.27
C ILE A 377 -14.53 -13.80 -0.57
N TYR A 378 -14.27 -14.53 0.51
CA TYR A 378 -15.25 -15.26 1.29
C TYR A 378 -15.50 -14.56 2.63
N VAL A 379 -16.71 -14.02 2.78
CA VAL A 379 -17.13 -13.39 4.01
C VAL A 379 -17.60 -14.47 4.98
N ARG A 380 -16.93 -14.59 6.12
CA ARG A 380 -17.23 -15.54 7.18
C ARG A 380 -18.24 -15.01 8.15
N ARG A 381 -18.80 -15.90 8.97
CA ARG A 381 -19.67 -15.54 10.09
C ARG A 381 -18.88 -14.77 11.17
N PRO A 382 -19.24 -13.51 11.48
CA PRO A 382 -18.62 -12.75 12.56
C PRO A 382 -19.21 -13.15 13.93
N MET A 383 -18.82 -12.46 14.99
CA MET A 383 -19.52 -12.59 16.28
C MET A 383 -20.95 -12.05 16.20
N GLY A 384 -21.78 -12.42 17.18
CA GLY A 384 -23.12 -11.84 17.31
C GLY A 384 -23.08 -10.31 17.36
N ASN A 385 -24.03 -9.66 16.68
CA ASN A 385 -24.17 -8.20 16.59
C ASN A 385 -23.00 -7.45 15.93
N GLN A 386 -22.07 -8.14 15.28
CA GLN A 386 -21.06 -7.51 14.42
C GLN A 386 -21.53 -7.39 12.97
N PHE A 387 -20.91 -6.48 12.24
CA PHE A 387 -20.95 -6.38 10.79
C PHE A 387 -19.69 -7.01 10.19
N THR A 388 -19.63 -7.09 8.87
CA THR A 388 -18.43 -7.46 8.12
C THR A 388 -18.09 -6.37 7.10
N THR A 389 -16.80 -6.21 6.83
CA THR A 389 -16.27 -5.22 5.88
C THR A 389 -15.17 -5.87 5.08
N ILE A 390 -15.27 -5.82 3.75
CA ILE A 390 -14.25 -6.42 2.89
C ILE A 390 -12.95 -5.63 2.98
N THR A 391 -13.03 -4.29 2.90
CA THR A 391 -11.84 -3.44 2.94
C THR A 391 -11.84 -2.38 4.04
N ALA A 392 -10.64 -2.07 4.54
CA ALA A 392 -10.37 -0.88 5.32
C ALA A 392 -9.07 -0.21 4.84
N GLN A 393 -9.20 0.63 3.80
CA GLN A 393 -8.03 1.23 3.15
C GLN A 393 -7.53 2.45 3.92
N GLY A 394 -6.22 2.51 4.16
CA GLY A 394 -5.56 3.41 5.09
C GLY A 394 -4.77 4.57 4.46
N ARG A 395 -5.18 5.10 3.31
CA ARG A 395 -4.49 6.25 2.68
C ARG A 395 -4.75 7.53 3.48
N LYS A 396 -3.67 8.14 3.98
CA LYS A 396 -3.71 9.32 4.86
C LYS A 396 -3.41 10.62 4.13
N ASP A 397 -2.70 10.57 3.00
CA ASP A 397 -2.31 11.76 2.25
C ASP A 397 -2.75 11.63 0.77
N PRO A 398 -3.33 12.68 0.17
CA PRO A 398 -3.85 12.63 -1.20
C PRO A 398 -2.76 12.44 -2.26
N ASN A 399 -1.49 12.71 -1.93
CA ASN A 399 -0.35 12.52 -2.80
C ASN A 399 0.22 11.10 -2.75
N GLN A 400 -0.21 10.25 -1.80
CA GLN A 400 0.15 8.83 -1.85
C GLN A 400 -0.47 8.16 -3.08
N ASN A 401 0.32 7.32 -3.74
CA ASN A 401 -0.07 6.55 -4.93
C ASN A 401 -0.73 5.21 -4.58
N THR A 402 -1.34 5.09 -3.41
CA THR A 402 -1.79 3.83 -2.80
C THR A 402 -3.30 3.61 -2.90
N GLY A 403 -3.78 2.39 -2.70
CA GLY A 403 -5.18 2.01 -2.84
C GLY A 403 -5.37 0.50 -2.92
N ILE A 404 -6.59 0.04 -2.64
CA ILE A 404 -6.98 -1.37 -2.77
C ILE A 404 -7.93 -1.50 -3.96
N ILE A 405 -7.52 -2.27 -4.97
CA ILE A 405 -8.33 -2.51 -6.16
C ILE A 405 -8.72 -3.98 -6.22
N ILE A 406 -10.03 -4.24 -6.25
CA ILE A 406 -10.60 -5.56 -6.45
C ILE A 406 -11.07 -5.66 -7.90
N HIS A 407 -10.39 -6.47 -8.71
CA HIS A 407 -10.57 -6.52 -10.16
C HIS A 407 -10.94 -7.92 -10.62
N ASN A 408 -12.01 -8.04 -11.42
CA ASN A 408 -12.42 -9.32 -12.02
C ASN A 408 -12.55 -10.44 -10.98
N SER A 409 -13.05 -10.14 -9.78
CA SER A 409 -13.04 -11.05 -8.63
C SER A 409 -14.46 -11.49 -8.27
N ARG A 410 -14.61 -12.30 -7.22
CA ARG A 410 -15.90 -12.68 -6.64
C ARG A 410 -15.93 -12.38 -5.15
N VAL A 411 -17.05 -11.84 -4.66
CA VAL A 411 -17.36 -11.71 -3.25
C VAL A 411 -18.59 -12.55 -2.93
N THR A 412 -18.45 -13.48 -2.00
CA THR A 412 -19.53 -14.41 -1.62
C THR A 412 -19.48 -14.76 -0.13
N ALA A 413 -20.57 -15.33 0.39
CA ALA A 413 -20.62 -15.85 1.75
C ALA A 413 -19.85 -17.18 1.84
N ALA A 414 -18.98 -17.30 2.85
CA ALA A 414 -18.40 -18.57 3.24
C ALA A 414 -19.49 -19.53 3.76
N SER A 415 -19.18 -20.82 3.82
CA SER A 415 -20.13 -21.87 4.25
C SER A 415 -20.76 -21.59 5.62
N ASP A 416 -19.99 -21.03 6.55
CA ASP A 416 -20.43 -20.70 7.91
C ASP A 416 -21.38 -19.48 7.99
N LEU A 417 -21.40 -18.63 6.95
CA LEU A 417 -22.27 -17.45 6.87
C LEU A 417 -23.55 -17.72 6.06
N LYS A 418 -23.51 -18.60 5.04
CA LYS A 418 -24.59 -18.76 4.04
C LYS A 418 -26.01 -18.86 4.63
N SER A 419 -26.20 -19.65 5.68
CA SER A 419 -27.52 -19.87 6.30
C SER A 419 -28.02 -18.68 7.12
N VAL A 420 -27.14 -17.77 7.53
CA VAL A 420 -27.45 -16.62 8.40
C VAL A 420 -27.08 -15.27 7.75
N GLN A 421 -26.74 -15.25 6.47
CA GLN A 421 -26.26 -14.05 5.77
C GLN A 421 -27.25 -12.88 5.83
N GLY A 422 -28.56 -13.17 5.86
CA GLY A 422 -29.60 -12.15 6.00
C GLY A 422 -29.60 -11.41 7.35
N SER A 423 -28.95 -11.97 8.38
CA SER A 423 -28.81 -11.36 9.71
C SER A 423 -27.50 -10.60 9.90
N VAL A 424 -26.57 -10.64 8.94
CA VAL A 424 -25.25 -10.01 9.04
C VAL A 424 -25.11 -8.94 7.96
N LYS A 425 -24.89 -7.70 8.38
CA LYS A 425 -24.64 -6.60 7.43
C LYS A 425 -23.21 -6.69 6.92
N THR A 426 -23.06 -6.90 5.61
CA THR A 426 -21.76 -6.92 4.93
C THR A 426 -21.59 -5.67 4.07
N TYR A 427 -20.44 -5.02 4.15
CA TYR A 427 -20.10 -3.83 3.37
C TYR A 427 -18.83 -4.04 2.55
N LEU A 428 -18.72 -3.35 1.41
CA LEU A 428 -17.54 -3.33 0.55
C LEU A 428 -16.32 -2.75 1.27
N GLY A 429 -16.52 -1.78 2.16
CA GLY A 429 -15.46 -1.29 3.03
C GLY A 429 -15.81 -0.06 3.86
N ARG A 430 -14.84 0.42 4.63
CA ARG A 430 -14.93 1.61 5.49
C ARG A 430 -13.62 2.41 5.56
N PRO A 431 -13.67 3.75 5.61
CA PRO A 431 -12.48 4.58 5.40
C PRO A 431 -11.63 4.69 6.66
N TRP A 432 -10.65 3.80 6.81
CA TRP A 432 -9.74 3.81 7.97
C TRP A 432 -8.94 5.11 8.09
N GLN A 433 -8.65 5.77 6.96
CA GLN A 433 -7.94 7.05 6.93
C GLN A 433 -8.61 8.05 5.98
N GLN A 434 -8.27 9.33 6.15
CA GLN A 434 -8.98 10.47 5.56
C GLN A 434 -9.12 10.42 4.03
N TYR A 435 -8.14 9.86 3.31
CA TYR A 435 -8.15 9.81 1.85
C TYR A 435 -8.32 8.38 1.34
N SER A 436 -9.01 7.52 2.11
CA SER A 436 -9.21 6.11 1.80
C SER A 436 -9.62 5.90 0.34
N ARG A 437 -8.97 4.93 -0.34
CA ARG A 437 -9.18 4.69 -1.77
C ARG A 437 -9.35 3.21 -2.08
N THR A 438 -10.56 2.83 -2.46
CA THR A 438 -10.91 1.45 -2.82
C THR A 438 -11.74 1.45 -4.10
N VAL A 439 -11.47 0.51 -5.01
CA VAL A 439 -12.28 0.33 -6.22
C VAL A 439 -12.64 -1.15 -6.41
N PHE A 440 -13.93 -1.43 -6.59
CA PHE A 440 -14.42 -2.74 -7.03
C PHE A 440 -14.82 -2.64 -8.50
N MET A 441 -14.13 -3.38 -9.37
CA MET A 441 -14.39 -3.34 -10.80
C MET A 441 -14.47 -4.71 -11.44
N LYS A 442 -15.46 -4.90 -12.31
CA LYS A 442 -15.79 -6.17 -12.97
C LYS A 442 -15.93 -7.34 -12.00
N THR A 443 -16.38 -7.06 -10.78
CA THR A 443 -16.43 -8.03 -9.69
C THR A 443 -17.85 -8.55 -9.50
N SER A 444 -18.01 -9.87 -9.35
CA SER A 444 -19.28 -10.48 -8.98
C SER A 444 -19.53 -10.29 -7.49
N LEU A 445 -20.58 -9.55 -7.13
CA LEU A 445 -21.01 -9.27 -5.77
C LEU A 445 -22.31 -10.02 -5.47
N ASP A 446 -22.25 -11.00 -4.57
CA ASP A 446 -23.43 -11.75 -4.16
C ASP A 446 -24.37 -10.89 -3.27
N GLY A 447 -25.58 -11.40 -3.02
CA GLY A 447 -26.65 -10.66 -2.32
C GLY A 447 -26.41 -10.37 -0.82
N LEU A 448 -25.26 -10.77 -0.25
CA LEU A 448 -24.88 -10.43 1.13
C LEU A 448 -24.50 -8.95 1.30
N ILE A 449 -24.12 -8.27 0.22
CA ILE A 449 -23.70 -6.87 0.28
C ILE A 449 -24.91 -5.99 0.58
N ALA A 450 -24.84 -5.23 1.67
CA ALA A 450 -25.88 -4.30 2.06
C ALA A 450 -26.13 -3.27 0.94
N PRO A 451 -27.39 -2.85 0.68
CA PRO A 451 -27.70 -1.89 -0.39
C PRO A 451 -26.87 -0.60 -0.32
N ALA A 452 -26.59 -0.10 0.90
CA ALA A 452 -25.73 1.05 1.15
C ALA A 452 -24.31 0.90 0.58
N GLY A 453 -23.81 -0.34 0.45
CA GLY A 453 -22.51 -0.71 -0.10
C GLY A 453 -21.35 -0.43 0.85
N TRP A 454 -21.27 0.78 1.38
CA TRP A 454 -20.13 1.27 2.15
C TRP A 454 -20.54 1.70 3.56
N LEU A 455 -19.63 1.57 4.53
CA LEU A 455 -19.87 1.89 5.94
C LEU A 455 -18.99 3.07 6.37
N ALA A 456 -19.58 4.07 7.04
CA ALA A 456 -18.83 5.19 7.57
C ALA A 456 -17.89 4.70 8.69
N TRP A 457 -16.69 5.28 8.79
CA TRP A 457 -15.78 4.96 9.91
C TRP A 457 -16.29 5.54 11.23
N SER A 458 -16.59 6.85 11.23
CA SER A 458 -17.23 7.55 12.34
C SER A 458 -17.79 8.90 11.86
N GLY A 459 -19.08 9.14 12.07
CA GLY A 459 -19.75 10.37 11.65
C GLY A 459 -19.46 10.74 10.19
N ASN A 460 -19.04 11.97 9.96
CA ASN A 460 -18.69 12.50 8.63
C ASN A 460 -17.20 12.38 8.27
N PHE A 461 -16.40 11.65 9.06
CA PHE A 461 -14.98 11.48 8.78
C PHE A 461 -14.74 10.88 7.39
N ALA A 462 -13.82 11.49 6.62
CA ALA A 462 -13.37 11.09 5.29
C ALA A 462 -14.41 11.10 4.15
N LEU A 463 -15.72 11.28 4.42
CA LEU A 463 -16.78 11.06 3.43
C LEU A 463 -16.67 11.95 2.18
N SER A 464 -16.06 13.14 2.31
CA SER A 464 -15.83 14.08 1.20
C SER A 464 -14.46 13.95 0.54
N THR A 465 -13.51 13.22 1.13
CA THR A 465 -12.10 13.14 0.71
C THR A 465 -11.67 11.74 0.28
N LEU A 466 -12.42 10.70 0.66
CA LEU A 466 -12.23 9.34 0.18
C LEU A 466 -12.53 9.22 -1.32
N TYR A 467 -12.08 8.13 -1.94
CA TYR A 467 -12.47 7.73 -3.30
C TYR A 467 -12.91 6.27 -3.29
N TYR A 468 -14.22 6.03 -3.28
CA TYR A 468 -14.81 4.69 -3.36
C TYR A 468 -15.52 4.51 -4.69
N GLY A 469 -14.99 3.62 -5.52
CA GLY A 469 -15.44 3.42 -6.89
C GLY A 469 -16.05 2.04 -7.13
N GLU A 470 -17.14 2.00 -7.89
CA GLU A 470 -17.71 0.76 -8.45
C GLU A 470 -17.80 0.86 -9.98
N TYR A 471 -17.29 -0.14 -10.71
CA TYR A 471 -17.29 -0.16 -12.18
C TYR A 471 -17.68 -1.54 -12.73
N MET A 472 -18.79 -1.62 -13.47
CA MET A 472 -19.23 -2.84 -14.16
C MET A 472 -19.26 -4.11 -13.26
N ASN A 473 -19.62 -3.96 -11.99
CA ASN A 473 -19.86 -5.10 -11.10
C ASN A 473 -21.14 -5.84 -11.51
N THR A 474 -21.22 -7.13 -11.19
CA THR A 474 -22.37 -7.99 -11.51
C THR A 474 -22.85 -8.74 -10.27
N GLY A 475 -24.02 -9.39 -10.33
CA GLY A 475 -24.58 -10.14 -9.20
C GLY A 475 -25.57 -9.32 -8.35
N ALA A 476 -26.26 -10.00 -7.44
CA ALA A 476 -27.37 -9.43 -6.68
C ALA A 476 -26.96 -8.28 -5.74
N GLY A 477 -25.70 -8.23 -5.30
CA GLY A 477 -25.15 -7.16 -4.46
C GLY A 477 -24.60 -5.96 -5.24
N ALA A 478 -24.57 -6.02 -6.58
CA ALA A 478 -23.93 -4.98 -7.41
C ALA A 478 -24.82 -3.77 -7.73
N GLY A 479 -26.12 -3.83 -7.41
CA GLY A 479 -27.05 -2.72 -7.66
C GLY A 479 -26.63 -1.46 -6.90
N THR A 480 -26.45 -0.33 -7.61
CA THR A 480 -25.95 0.92 -7.03
C THR A 480 -27.05 1.90 -6.61
N GLY A 481 -28.32 1.62 -6.91
CA GLY A 481 -29.44 2.54 -6.64
C GLY A 481 -29.71 2.81 -5.16
N GLY A 482 -29.25 1.94 -4.25
CA GLY A 482 -29.38 2.10 -2.79
C GLY A 482 -28.10 2.52 -2.07
N ARG A 483 -27.06 2.90 -2.82
CA ARG A 483 -25.74 3.23 -2.25
C ARG A 483 -25.76 4.54 -1.47
N VAL A 484 -24.78 4.70 -0.59
CA VAL A 484 -24.51 5.94 0.12
C VAL A 484 -24.34 7.14 -0.82
N GLN A 485 -24.71 8.33 -0.36
CA GLN A 485 -24.67 9.58 -1.13
C GLN A 485 -23.46 10.46 -0.76
N TRP A 486 -22.32 9.84 -0.42
CA TRP A 486 -21.12 10.57 -0.01
C TRP A 486 -20.44 11.22 -1.21
N PRO A 487 -19.88 12.44 -1.09
CA PRO A 487 -19.18 13.08 -2.20
C PRO A 487 -18.00 12.25 -2.76
N GLY A 488 -17.33 11.46 -1.91
CA GLY A 488 -16.25 10.57 -2.32
C GLY A 488 -16.68 9.22 -2.90
N TYR A 489 -17.98 8.91 -2.94
CA TYR A 489 -18.49 7.69 -3.58
C TYR A 489 -18.81 7.94 -5.05
N HIS A 490 -18.41 7.00 -5.92
CA HIS A 490 -18.50 7.14 -7.35
C HIS A 490 -18.99 5.85 -8.02
N VAL A 491 -20.11 5.95 -8.75
CA VAL A 491 -20.43 4.99 -9.80
C VAL A 491 -19.59 5.37 -11.02
N ILE A 492 -18.55 4.60 -11.31
CA ILE A 492 -17.65 4.89 -12.43
C ILE A 492 -18.34 4.41 -13.71
N THR A 493 -18.48 5.29 -14.69
CA THR A 493 -19.06 4.98 -16.01
C THR A 493 -18.04 5.11 -17.14
N SER A 494 -16.97 5.89 -16.93
CA SER A 494 -15.91 6.10 -17.91
C SER A 494 -14.87 4.97 -17.88
N VAL A 495 -14.64 4.35 -19.04
CA VAL A 495 -13.55 3.37 -19.26
C VAL A 495 -12.19 4.00 -18.95
N THR A 496 -11.99 5.28 -19.28
CA THR A 496 -10.73 6.00 -19.02
C THR A 496 -10.49 6.18 -17.52
N GLU A 497 -11.54 6.46 -16.75
CA GLU A 497 -11.43 6.59 -15.29
C GLU A 497 -11.14 5.23 -14.64
N ALA A 498 -11.92 4.19 -15.00
CA ALA A 498 -11.68 2.83 -14.52
C ALA A 498 -10.28 2.31 -14.90
N GLY A 499 -9.80 2.65 -16.11
CA GLY A 499 -8.50 2.24 -16.62
C GLY A 499 -7.31 2.69 -15.76
N LYS A 500 -7.44 3.81 -15.02
CA LYS A 500 -6.42 4.28 -14.06
C LYS A 500 -6.14 3.28 -12.95
N PHE A 501 -7.09 2.41 -12.64
CA PHE A 501 -6.99 1.38 -11.60
C PHE A 501 -6.59 0.01 -12.14
N SER A 502 -6.36 -0.13 -13.45
CA SER A 502 -5.87 -1.37 -14.06
C SER A 502 -4.45 -1.72 -13.63
N VAL A 503 -4.05 -2.98 -13.78
CA VAL A 503 -2.71 -3.47 -13.43
C VAL A 503 -1.60 -2.69 -14.13
N GLY A 504 -1.78 -2.39 -15.41
CA GLY A 504 -0.82 -1.64 -16.21
C GLY A 504 -0.64 -0.20 -15.72
N SER A 505 -1.72 0.50 -15.37
CA SER A 505 -1.65 1.90 -14.96
C SER A 505 -1.35 2.10 -13.47
N PHE A 506 -1.98 1.32 -12.60
CA PHE A 506 -1.91 1.56 -11.15
C PHE A 506 -0.65 0.97 -10.51
N LEU A 507 -0.18 -0.18 -10.99
CA LEU A 507 1.01 -0.86 -10.47
C LEU A 507 2.25 -0.70 -11.35
N ALA A 508 2.11 -0.06 -12.52
CA ALA A 508 3.06 -0.22 -13.63
C ALA A 508 3.32 -1.71 -13.94
N GLY A 509 2.30 -2.58 -13.77
CA GLY A 509 2.47 -4.03 -13.70
C GLY A 509 3.11 -4.66 -14.94
N GLY A 510 2.98 -4.04 -16.11
CA GLY A 510 3.64 -4.49 -17.33
C GLY A 510 5.17 -4.43 -17.29
N SER A 511 5.76 -3.63 -16.40
CA SER A 511 7.21 -3.59 -16.25
C SER A 511 7.75 -4.79 -15.47
N TRP A 512 6.99 -5.34 -14.51
CA TRP A 512 7.52 -6.25 -13.49
C TRP A 512 6.78 -7.56 -13.21
N ILE A 513 5.48 -7.65 -13.51
CA ILE A 513 4.74 -8.91 -13.33
C ILE A 513 5.16 -9.97 -14.37
N PRO A 514 5.44 -9.65 -15.65
CA PRO A 514 5.86 -10.66 -16.62
C PRO A 514 7.06 -11.50 -16.16
N SER A 515 8.01 -10.90 -15.43
CA SER A 515 9.20 -11.60 -14.93
C SER A 515 8.97 -12.56 -13.77
N THR A 516 7.73 -12.66 -13.31
CA THR A 516 7.31 -13.62 -12.26
C THR A 516 6.69 -14.88 -12.84
N GLY A 517 6.26 -14.85 -14.11
CA GLY A 517 5.61 -15.97 -14.79
C GLY A 517 4.14 -16.12 -14.40
N VAL A 518 3.64 -15.25 -13.53
CA VAL A 518 2.25 -15.24 -13.07
C VAL A 518 1.37 -14.58 -14.15
N PRO A 519 0.24 -15.19 -14.52
CA PRO A 519 -0.68 -14.59 -15.49
C PRO A 519 -1.29 -13.30 -14.93
N PHE A 520 -1.45 -12.29 -15.78
CA PHE A 520 -2.16 -11.07 -15.42
C PHE A 520 -2.82 -10.43 -16.62
N THR A 521 -3.91 -9.72 -16.37
CA THR A 521 -4.55 -8.83 -17.35
C THR A 521 -4.11 -7.40 -17.05
N ALA A 522 -3.37 -6.78 -17.98
CA ALA A 522 -2.84 -5.43 -17.79
C ALA A 522 -3.93 -4.34 -17.78
N GLY A 523 -4.93 -4.46 -18.66
CA GLY A 523 -6.03 -3.50 -18.83
C GLY A 523 -7.30 -3.90 -18.10
N LEU A 524 -8.43 -3.30 -18.49
CA LEU A 524 -9.75 -3.56 -17.90
C LEU A 524 -10.34 -4.91 -18.29
#